data_AF-A0A497RP38-F1
#
_entry.id   AF-A0A497RP38-F1
#
_cell.length_a   1.000
_cell.length_b   1.000
_cell.length_c   1.000
_cell.angle_alpha   90.00
_cell.angle_beta   90.00
_cell.angle_gamma   90.00
#
_symmetry.space_group_name_H-M   'P 1'
#
loop_
_entity.id
_entity.type
_entity.pdbx_description
1 polymer ?
#
loop_
_entity_poly.entity_id
_entity_poly.type
_entity_poly.pdbx_seq_one_letter_code
_entity_poly.pdbx_strand_id
1 'polypeptide(L)'
;MSDPILRFASKVVLFTVIPTVFALIILPEGLKFAVFPYLALVIFLLIKATYEDSLFECPSCKSLFKPNFTDFVLSPSQAYFKLLKCPYCNEISWCLVKVFRGDVVDVKMKPIGEDLNANLEFPLAIVTFFYVFSLITSILNFNLITLLASTLIYSIYASVTLNAIVKGYRTRIIVILSHAMIVPLTIFTFLGFVK
;
A
#
# COMPACT_ATOMS: atom_id res chain seq x y z
N MET A 1 -14.93 -7.53 21.29
CA MET A 1 -15.40 -7.74 19.90
C MET A 1 -14.22 -7.45 18.99
N SER A 2 -13.59 -8.47 18.42
CA SER A 2 -12.37 -8.31 17.61
C SER A 2 -12.70 -7.75 16.23
N ASP A 3 -11.99 -6.71 15.80
CA ASP A 3 -12.22 -6.01 14.53
C ASP A 3 -12.19 -6.98 13.32
N PRO A 4 -13.22 -6.99 12.45
CA PRO A 4 -13.28 -7.87 11.29
C PRO A 4 -12.13 -7.63 10.29
N ILE A 5 -11.66 -6.39 10.15
CA ILE A 5 -10.54 -6.03 9.27
C ILE A 5 -9.23 -6.56 9.85
N LEU A 6 -9.02 -6.42 11.16
CA LEU A 6 -7.80 -6.93 11.82
C LEU A 6 -7.71 -8.46 11.74
N ARG A 7 -8.84 -9.16 11.91
CA ARG A 7 -8.91 -10.63 11.74
C ARG A 7 -8.58 -11.05 10.31
N PHE A 8 -9.06 -10.30 9.32
CA PHE A 8 -8.72 -10.55 7.92
C PHE A 8 -7.23 -10.32 7.65
N ALA A 9 -6.67 -9.20 8.09
CA ALA A 9 -5.26 -8.87 7.92
C ALA A 9 -4.35 -9.94 8.56
N SER A 10 -4.67 -10.40 9.78
CA SER A 10 -3.93 -11.48 10.45
C SER A 10 -3.92 -12.78 9.62
N LYS A 11 -5.07 -13.19 9.08
CA LYS A 11 -5.15 -14.38 8.21
C LYS A 11 -4.34 -14.18 6.93
N VAL A 12 -4.42 -13.01 6.30
CA VAL A 12 -3.62 -12.71 5.10
C VAL A 12 -2.14 -12.87 5.42
N VAL A 13 -1.62 -12.22 6.47
CA VAL A 13 -0.21 -12.32 6.84
C VAL A 13 0.21 -13.77 7.09
N LEU A 14 -0.59 -14.52 7.86
CA LEU A 14 -0.30 -15.91 8.20
C LEU A 14 -0.25 -16.83 6.96
N PHE A 15 -1.18 -16.67 6.02
CA PHE A 15 -1.35 -17.57 4.88
C PHE A 15 -0.66 -17.10 3.60
N THR A 16 -0.17 -15.87 3.52
CA THR A 16 0.55 -15.37 2.33
C THR A 16 2.00 -15.03 2.61
N VAL A 17 2.28 -14.23 3.64
CA VAL A 17 3.64 -13.74 3.91
C VAL A 17 4.55 -14.88 4.36
N ILE A 18 4.12 -15.67 5.35
CA ILE A 18 4.95 -16.76 5.90
C ILE A 18 5.28 -17.82 4.84
N PRO A 19 4.32 -18.36 4.06
CA PRO A 19 4.64 -19.34 3.02
C PRO A 19 5.52 -18.78 1.91
N THR A 20 5.37 -17.50 1.57
CA THR A 20 6.21 -16.84 0.55
C THR A 20 7.66 -16.74 1.03
N VAL A 21 7.89 -16.33 2.27
CA VAL A 21 9.23 -16.28 2.86
C VAL A 21 9.84 -17.68 2.91
N PHE A 22 9.06 -18.68 3.34
CA PHE A 22 9.52 -20.07 3.39
C PHE A 22 9.88 -20.61 2.00
N ALA A 23 9.06 -20.30 0.98
CA ALA A 23 9.33 -20.67 -0.41
C ALA A 23 10.61 -20.03 -0.93
N LEU A 24 10.88 -18.76 -0.61
CA LEU A 24 12.12 -18.08 -1.00
C LEU A 24 13.38 -18.67 -0.36
N ILE A 25 13.26 -19.26 0.83
CA ILE A 25 14.38 -19.93 1.53
C ILE A 25 14.68 -21.31 0.94
N ILE A 26 13.63 -22.07 0.58
CA ILE A 26 13.78 -23.49 0.18
C ILE A 26 13.98 -23.64 -1.33
N LEU A 27 13.39 -22.76 -2.15
CA LEU A 27 13.46 -22.91 -3.60
C LEU A 27 14.88 -22.65 -4.12
N PRO A 28 15.36 -23.48 -5.07
CA PRO A 28 16.63 -23.23 -5.74
C PRO A 28 16.55 -21.92 -6.54
N GLU A 29 17.71 -21.27 -6.74
CA GLU A 29 17.83 -19.92 -7.31
C GLU A 29 17.05 -19.73 -8.61
N GLY A 30 17.10 -20.71 -9.52
CA GLY A 30 16.41 -20.66 -10.81
C GLY A 30 14.88 -20.68 -10.71
N LEU A 31 14.32 -21.09 -9.56
CA LEU A 31 12.86 -21.15 -9.32
C LEU A 31 12.35 -20.03 -8.42
N LYS A 32 13.23 -19.24 -7.78
CA LYS A 32 12.80 -18.10 -6.93
C LYS A 32 11.96 -17.08 -7.71
N PHE A 33 12.21 -16.93 -9.02
CA PHE A 33 11.43 -16.05 -9.89
C PHE A 33 9.95 -16.46 -10.03
N ALA A 34 9.62 -17.75 -9.86
CA ALA A 34 8.25 -18.25 -9.93
C ALA A 34 7.39 -17.79 -8.73
N VAL A 35 8.02 -17.31 -7.66
CA VAL A 35 7.33 -16.76 -6.48
C VAL A 35 6.60 -15.46 -6.83
N PHE A 36 7.14 -14.64 -7.72
CA PHE A 36 6.54 -13.34 -8.09
C PHE A 36 5.17 -13.46 -8.78
N PRO A 37 4.98 -14.26 -9.85
CA PRO A 37 3.66 -14.40 -10.47
C PRO A 37 2.65 -15.05 -9.52
N TYR A 38 3.07 -15.99 -8.67
CA TYR A 38 2.22 -16.54 -7.62
C TYR A 38 1.78 -15.46 -6.62
N LEU A 39 2.71 -14.65 -6.13
CA LEU A 39 2.41 -13.57 -5.19
C LEU A 39 1.48 -12.53 -5.83
N ALA A 40 1.73 -12.15 -7.08
CA ALA A 40 0.87 -11.24 -7.83
C ALA A 40 -0.56 -11.77 -7.95
N LEU A 41 -0.72 -13.07 -8.25
CA LEU A 41 -2.02 -13.72 -8.31
C LEU A 41 -2.74 -13.71 -6.95
N VAL A 42 -2.04 -14.08 -5.87
CA VAL A 42 -2.60 -14.09 -4.51
C VAL A 42 -3.03 -12.68 -4.10
N ILE A 43 -2.18 -11.66 -4.32
CA ILE A 43 -2.50 -10.26 -4.03
C ILE A 43 -3.72 -9.82 -4.84
N PHE A 44 -3.77 -10.15 -6.13
CA PHE A 44 -4.92 -9.80 -6.98
C PHE A 44 -6.23 -10.40 -6.46
N LEU A 45 -6.23 -11.68 -6.06
CA LEU A 45 -7.40 -12.34 -5.49
C LEU A 45 -7.83 -11.71 -4.17
N LEU A 46 -6.87 -11.33 -3.31
CA LEU A 46 -7.17 -10.65 -2.05
C LEU A 46 -7.77 -9.27 -2.27
N ILE A 47 -7.23 -8.50 -3.20
CA ILE A 47 -7.77 -7.18 -3.58
C ILE A 47 -9.19 -7.34 -4.12
N LYS A 48 -9.41 -8.32 -5.00
CA LYS A 48 -10.73 -8.60 -5.57
C LYS A 48 -11.75 -9.00 -4.50
N ALA A 49 -11.39 -9.90 -3.59
CA ALA A 49 -12.28 -10.29 -2.48
C ALA A 49 -12.61 -9.08 -1.58
N THR A 50 -11.62 -8.29 -1.21
CA THR A 50 -11.81 -7.08 -0.39
C THR A 50 -12.72 -6.06 -1.08
N TYR A 51 -12.57 -5.92 -2.40
CA TYR A 51 -13.44 -5.07 -3.21
C TYR A 51 -14.89 -5.58 -3.24
N GLU A 52 -15.08 -6.88 -3.40
CA GLU A 52 -16.42 -7.47 -3.49
C GLU A 52 -17.19 -7.31 -2.17
N ASP A 53 -16.47 -7.44 -1.06
CA ASP A 53 -17.00 -7.45 0.31
C ASP A 53 -17.17 -6.06 0.95
N SER A 54 -16.79 -4.96 0.28
CA SER A 54 -16.77 -3.62 0.88
C SER A 54 -17.82 -2.66 0.31
N LEU A 55 -18.52 -1.96 1.22
CA LEU A 55 -19.37 -0.82 0.91
C LEU A 55 -18.89 0.42 1.66
N PHE A 56 -18.93 1.56 0.96
CA PHE A 56 -18.41 2.82 1.44
C PHE A 56 -19.54 3.82 1.66
N GLU A 57 -19.44 4.59 2.74
CA GLU A 57 -20.34 5.70 3.06
C GLU A 57 -19.65 7.04 2.74
N CYS A 58 -20.34 7.90 1.99
CA CYS A 58 -19.86 9.25 1.70
C CYS A 58 -20.11 10.17 2.92
N PRO A 59 -19.12 10.93 3.40
CA PRO A 59 -19.31 11.84 4.53
C PRO A 59 -20.28 12.99 4.23
N SER A 60 -20.32 13.48 2.98
CA SER A 60 -21.10 14.67 2.59
C SER A 60 -22.58 14.38 2.38
N CYS A 61 -22.91 13.30 1.66
CA CYS A 61 -24.30 12.96 1.33
C CYS A 61 -24.82 11.70 2.02
N LYS A 62 -24.00 11.01 2.82
CA LYS A 62 -24.35 9.81 3.62
C LYS A 62 -24.88 8.62 2.80
N SER A 63 -24.78 8.68 1.48
CA SER A 63 -25.14 7.58 0.60
C SER A 63 -24.12 6.45 0.69
N LEU A 64 -24.61 5.21 0.73
CA LEU A 64 -23.80 4.01 0.58
C LEU A 64 -23.55 3.72 -0.91
N PHE A 65 -22.31 3.43 -1.25
CA PHE A 65 -21.94 3.09 -2.63
C PHE A 65 -20.80 2.08 -2.69
N LYS A 66 -20.70 1.41 -3.83
CA LYS A 66 -19.57 0.57 -4.19
C LYS A 66 -18.77 1.29 -5.28
N PRO A 67 -17.48 1.60 -5.06
CA PRO A 67 -16.67 2.25 -6.06
C PRO A 67 -16.45 1.34 -7.28
N ASN A 68 -15.95 1.91 -8.37
CA ASN A 68 -15.39 1.11 -9.47
C ASN A 68 -14.14 0.37 -8.99
N PHE A 69 -13.87 -0.84 -9.52
CA PHE A 69 -12.71 -1.63 -9.11
C PHE A 69 -11.39 -0.87 -9.29
N THR A 70 -11.22 -0.18 -10.42
CA THR A 70 -10.02 0.63 -10.69
C THR A 70 -9.87 1.76 -9.69
N ASP A 71 -10.97 2.44 -9.35
CA ASP A 71 -11.00 3.53 -8.39
C ASP A 71 -10.71 3.01 -6.98
N PHE A 72 -11.16 1.79 -6.67
CA PHE A 72 -10.81 1.11 -5.43
C PHE A 72 -9.32 0.75 -5.40
N VAL A 73 -8.75 0.16 -6.44
CA VAL A 73 -7.34 -0.26 -6.39
C VAL A 73 -6.39 0.94 -6.33
N LEU A 74 -6.70 2.01 -7.07
CA LEU A 74 -5.80 3.15 -7.22
C LEU A 74 -6.05 4.28 -6.21
N SER A 75 -7.10 4.20 -5.39
CA SER A 75 -7.34 5.23 -4.39
C SER A 75 -6.46 5.02 -3.15
N PRO A 76 -5.97 6.12 -2.56
CA PRO A 76 -5.37 6.10 -1.23
C PRO A 76 -6.28 5.40 -0.23
N SER A 77 -5.74 4.39 0.45
CA SER A 77 -6.43 3.68 1.52
C SER A 77 -5.79 3.96 2.87
N GLN A 78 -6.62 4.20 3.86
CA GLN A 78 -6.33 4.08 5.28
C GLN A 78 -7.07 2.85 5.82
N ALA A 79 -6.86 2.49 7.09
CA ALA A 79 -7.44 1.27 7.67
C ALA A 79 -8.95 1.14 7.43
N TYR A 80 -9.72 2.22 7.64
CA TYR A 80 -11.18 2.24 7.47
C TYR A 80 -11.67 3.27 6.45
N PHE A 81 -10.76 4.12 5.94
CA PHE A 81 -11.12 5.22 5.05
C PHE A 81 -10.47 5.05 3.69
N LYS A 82 -11.16 5.50 2.65
CA LYS A 82 -10.62 5.48 1.30
C LYS A 82 -10.98 6.75 0.57
N LEU A 83 -10.01 7.37 -0.09
CA LEU A 83 -10.23 8.63 -0.81
C LEU A 83 -10.92 8.32 -2.15
N LEU A 84 -12.24 8.48 -2.17
CA LEU A 84 -13.08 8.08 -3.30
C LEU A 84 -13.92 9.27 -3.78
N LYS A 85 -14.28 9.24 -5.07
CA LYS A 85 -15.28 10.14 -5.63
C LYS A 85 -16.66 9.51 -5.43
N CYS A 86 -17.54 10.19 -4.72
CA CYS A 86 -18.91 9.71 -4.52
C CYS A 86 -19.70 9.78 -5.85
N PRO A 87 -20.39 8.72 -6.27
CA PRO A 87 -21.18 8.73 -7.51
C PRO A 87 -22.45 9.59 -7.41
N TYR A 88 -22.92 9.89 -6.20
CA TYR A 88 -24.15 10.65 -5.97
C TYR A 88 -23.90 12.17 -5.89
N CYS A 89 -22.96 12.61 -5.05
CA CYS A 89 -22.65 14.04 -4.90
C CYS A 89 -21.42 14.51 -5.70
N ASN A 90 -20.71 13.60 -6.40
CA ASN A 90 -19.49 13.87 -7.17
C ASN A 90 -18.31 14.45 -6.38
N GLU A 91 -18.41 14.52 -5.05
CA GLU A 91 -17.34 15.03 -4.19
C GLU A 91 -16.27 13.97 -3.95
N ILE A 92 -14.99 14.39 -3.95
CA ILE A 92 -13.86 13.55 -3.58
C ILE A 92 -13.59 13.74 -2.10
N SER A 93 -13.82 12.69 -1.31
CA SER A 93 -13.69 12.74 0.15
C SER A 93 -13.23 11.39 0.71
N TRP A 94 -12.76 11.42 1.96
CA TRP A 94 -12.43 10.19 2.70
C TRP A 94 -13.72 9.46 3.06
N CYS A 95 -14.06 8.44 2.28
CA CYS A 95 -15.26 7.63 2.47
C CYS A 95 -14.96 6.49 3.46
N LEU A 96 -15.88 6.24 4.38
CA LEU A 96 -15.73 5.23 5.43
C LEU A 96 -16.21 3.87 4.91
N VAL A 97 -15.46 2.80 5.19
CA VAL A 97 -15.96 1.42 5.02
C VAL A 97 -17.04 1.19 6.06
N LYS A 98 -18.30 1.13 5.64
CA LYS A 98 -19.45 0.94 6.54
C LYS A 98 -19.86 -0.52 6.65
N VAL A 99 -19.67 -1.29 5.58
CA VAL A 99 -19.92 -2.73 5.57
C VAL A 99 -18.68 -3.42 5.02
N PHE A 100 -18.21 -4.43 5.76
CA PHE A 100 -17.12 -5.30 5.34
C PHE A 100 -17.52 -6.75 5.60
N ARG A 101 -17.62 -7.58 4.55
CA ARG A 101 -18.01 -9.00 4.65
C ARG A 101 -19.38 -9.23 5.30
N GLY A 102 -20.32 -8.31 5.06
CA GLY A 102 -21.65 -8.35 5.67
C GLY A 102 -21.70 -7.85 7.12
N ASP A 103 -20.56 -7.61 7.76
CA ASP A 103 -20.49 -6.99 9.08
C ASP A 103 -20.54 -5.46 8.96
N VAL A 104 -21.38 -4.81 9.77
CA VAL A 104 -21.38 -3.34 9.91
C VAL A 104 -20.16 -2.93 10.72
N VAL A 105 -19.34 -2.06 10.14
CA VAL A 105 -18.13 -1.55 10.77
C VAL A 105 -18.44 -0.17 11.33
N ASP A 106 -18.59 -0.09 12.65
CA ASP A 106 -18.78 1.18 13.36
C ASP A 106 -17.44 1.69 13.90
N VAL A 107 -16.86 2.63 13.16
CA VAL A 107 -15.57 3.23 13.48
C VAL A 107 -15.79 4.61 14.08
N LYS A 108 -15.32 4.83 15.31
CA LYS A 108 -15.35 6.14 15.98
C LYS A 108 -14.15 7.04 15.65
N MET A 109 -13.25 6.57 14.81
CA MET A 109 -12.04 7.28 14.41
C MET A 109 -12.34 8.24 13.26
N LYS A 110 -11.63 9.37 13.20
CA LYS A 110 -11.69 10.30 12.08
C LYS A 110 -10.63 9.94 11.02
N PRO A 111 -10.84 10.33 9.75
CA PRO A 111 -9.82 10.13 8.72
C PRO A 111 -8.54 10.89 9.09
N ILE A 112 -7.42 10.25 8.79
CA ILE A 112 -6.07 10.74 9.03
C ILE A 112 -5.82 11.85 7.98
N GLY A 113 -6.16 13.10 8.33
CA GLY A 113 -6.15 14.22 7.39
C GLY A 113 -6.88 15.50 7.84
N GLU A 114 -7.59 15.49 8.98
CA GLU A 114 -8.05 16.75 9.61
C GLU A 114 -6.87 17.55 10.20
N ASP A 115 -5.78 16.88 10.60
CA ASP A 115 -4.51 17.47 11.02
C ASP A 115 -3.34 16.91 10.19
N LEU A 116 -2.73 17.76 9.36
CA LEU A 116 -1.71 17.37 8.36
C LEU A 116 -0.34 17.00 8.97
N ASN A 117 0.01 17.57 10.14
CA ASN A 117 1.38 17.50 10.67
C ASN A 117 1.73 16.19 11.38
N ALA A 118 0.78 15.54 12.06
CA ALA A 118 1.05 14.31 12.81
C ALA A 118 1.27 13.06 11.92
N ASN A 119 0.96 13.15 10.62
CA ASN A 119 0.84 12.00 9.73
C ASN A 119 1.93 11.90 8.66
N LEU A 120 2.86 12.87 8.63
CA LEU A 120 4.03 12.81 7.78
C LEU A 120 5.07 11.82 8.34
N GLU A 121 5.11 11.65 9.67
CA GLU A 121 6.14 10.88 10.36
C GLU A 121 6.13 9.40 10.00
N PHE A 122 4.96 8.77 9.93
CA PHE A 122 4.87 7.32 9.70
C PHE A 122 5.29 6.89 8.28
N PRO A 123 4.78 7.51 7.19
CA PRO A 123 5.26 7.20 5.84
C PRO A 123 6.75 7.53 5.69
N LEU A 124 7.19 8.68 6.20
CA LEU A 124 8.59 9.10 6.11
C LEU A 124 9.51 8.12 6.85
N ALA A 125 9.12 7.66 8.05
CA ALA A 125 9.86 6.65 8.81
C ALA A 125 9.99 5.33 8.04
N ILE A 126 8.94 4.87 7.36
CA ILE A 126 9.00 3.68 6.50
C ILE A 126 9.98 3.90 5.35
N VAL A 127 9.90 5.03 4.65
CA VAL A 127 10.82 5.35 3.54
C VAL A 127 12.26 5.39 4.03
N THR A 128 12.51 6.07 5.14
CA THR A 128 13.83 6.21 5.76
C THR A 128 14.38 4.86 6.19
N PHE A 129 13.55 3.99 6.80
CA PHE A 129 13.96 2.65 7.21
C PHE A 129 14.45 1.82 6.01
N PHE A 130 13.65 1.77 4.94
CA PHE A 130 14.01 1.03 3.72
C PHE A 130 15.27 1.63 3.05
N TYR A 131 15.42 2.96 3.04
CA TYR A 131 16.61 3.62 2.52
C TYR A 131 17.86 3.24 3.31
N VAL A 132 17.83 3.33 4.65
CA VAL A 132 18.96 2.96 5.51
C VAL A 132 19.33 1.49 5.31
N PHE A 133 18.35 0.60 5.23
CA PHE A 133 18.59 -0.82 4.94
C PHE A 133 19.26 -1.04 3.57
N SER A 134 18.79 -0.36 2.52
CA SER A 134 19.41 -0.37 1.19
C SER A 134 20.83 0.20 1.18
N LEU A 135 21.10 1.19 2.02
CA LEU A 135 22.40 1.83 2.14
C LEU A 135 23.40 0.89 2.83
N ILE A 136 23.01 0.27 3.95
CA ILE A 136 23.82 -0.73 4.67
C ILE A 136 24.21 -1.89 3.73
N THR A 137 23.25 -2.44 3.00
CA THR A 137 23.47 -3.56 2.08
C THR A 137 24.39 -3.17 0.92
N SER A 138 24.23 -1.96 0.36
CA SER A 138 25.10 -1.46 -0.72
C SER A 138 26.54 -1.20 -0.26
N ILE A 139 26.73 -0.74 0.98
CA ILE A 139 28.07 -0.57 1.58
C ILE A 139 28.74 -1.93 1.78
N LEU A 140 28.02 -2.91 2.33
CA LEU A 140 28.56 -4.25 2.61
C LEU A 140 29.01 -4.97 1.33
N ASN A 141 28.28 -4.81 0.21
CA ASN A 141 28.61 -5.42 -1.09
C ASN A 141 29.44 -4.52 -2.02
N PHE A 142 29.89 -3.34 -1.56
CA PHE A 142 30.71 -2.36 -2.29
C PHE A 142 30.25 -2.08 -3.74
N ASN A 143 28.95 -1.93 -3.96
CA ASN A 143 28.38 -1.69 -5.29
C ASN A 143 27.93 -0.22 -5.44
N LEU A 144 28.83 0.63 -5.95
CA LEU A 144 28.60 2.06 -6.13
C LEU A 144 27.40 2.37 -7.04
N ILE A 145 27.19 1.56 -8.08
CA ILE A 145 26.07 1.76 -9.03
C ILE A 145 24.74 1.51 -8.32
N THR A 146 24.64 0.44 -7.53
CA THR A 146 23.43 0.14 -6.74
C THR A 146 23.14 1.22 -5.70
N LEU A 147 24.19 1.76 -5.06
CA LEU A 147 24.06 2.85 -4.11
C LEU A 147 23.51 4.13 -4.76
N LEU A 148 24.06 4.55 -5.90
CA LEU A 148 23.61 5.74 -6.63
C LEU A 148 22.17 5.56 -7.15
N ALA A 149 21.85 4.40 -7.73
CA ALA A 149 20.53 4.11 -8.27
C ALA A 149 19.46 4.08 -7.16
N SER A 150 19.72 3.39 -6.04
CA SER A 150 18.78 3.37 -4.91
C SER A 150 18.55 4.77 -4.35
N THR A 151 19.61 5.55 -4.11
CA THR A 151 19.51 6.92 -3.59
C THR A 151 18.67 7.82 -4.50
N LEU A 152 18.85 7.72 -5.82
CA LEU A 152 18.05 8.46 -6.78
C LEU A 152 16.57 8.05 -6.70
N ILE A 153 16.25 6.75 -6.68
CA ILE A 153 14.87 6.28 -6.61
C ILE A 153 14.20 6.70 -5.30
N TYR A 154 14.90 6.58 -4.16
CA TYR A 154 14.37 7.03 -2.85
C TYR A 154 14.13 8.54 -2.82
N SER A 155 15.01 9.36 -3.40
CA SER A 155 14.83 10.81 -3.42
C SER A 155 13.63 11.23 -4.29
N ILE A 156 13.41 10.56 -5.43
CA ILE A 156 12.22 10.78 -6.26
C ILE A 156 10.95 10.33 -5.51
N TYR A 157 10.97 9.14 -4.90
CA TYR A 157 9.83 8.62 -4.14
C TYR A 157 9.46 9.52 -2.95
N ALA A 158 10.46 9.98 -2.19
CA ALA A 158 10.26 10.93 -1.10
C ALA A 158 9.66 12.23 -1.61
N SER A 159 10.20 12.80 -2.69
CA SER A 159 9.69 14.05 -3.30
C SER A 159 8.24 13.93 -3.78
N VAL A 160 7.91 12.81 -4.45
CA VAL A 160 6.55 12.51 -4.91
C VAL A 160 5.60 12.37 -3.72
N THR A 161 5.99 11.63 -2.69
CA THR A 161 5.18 11.39 -1.50
C THR A 161 4.94 12.69 -0.72
N LEU A 162 5.97 13.51 -0.55
CA LEU A 162 5.87 14.79 0.15
C LEU A 162 4.94 15.75 -0.61
N ASN A 163 5.06 15.81 -1.94
CA ASN A 163 4.14 16.57 -2.79
C ASN A 163 2.70 16.02 -2.76
N ALA A 164 2.52 14.70 -2.66
CA ALA A 164 1.21 14.07 -2.47
C ALA A 164 0.55 14.57 -1.19
N ILE A 165 1.32 14.59 -0.10
CA ILE A 165 0.84 14.93 1.24
C ILE A 165 0.50 16.42 1.31
N VAL A 166 1.36 17.29 0.79
CA VAL A 166 1.11 18.75 0.69
C VAL A 166 -0.19 19.03 -0.09
N LYS A 167 -0.49 18.21 -1.12
CA LYS A 167 -1.72 18.35 -1.92
C LYS A 167 -2.90 17.52 -1.39
N GLY A 168 -2.78 16.92 -0.20
CA GLY A 168 -3.83 16.12 0.44
C GLY A 168 -4.26 14.91 -0.42
N TYR A 169 -3.34 14.34 -1.19
CA TYR A 169 -3.58 13.24 -2.13
C TYR A 169 -4.70 13.50 -3.16
N ARG A 170 -5.04 14.77 -3.43
CA ARG A 170 -6.15 15.13 -4.36
C ARG A 170 -5.94 14.63 -5.78
N THR A 171 -4.70 14.40 -6.21
CA THR A 171 -4.35 13.97 -7.57
C THR A 171 -4.01 12.48 -7.62
N ARG A 172 -4.87 11.70 -8.30
CA ARG A 172 -4.68 10.26 -8.56
C ARG A 172 -3.29 9.92 -9.12
N ILE A 173 -2.73 10.81 -9.94
CA ILE A 173 -1.40 10.68 -10.55
C ILE A 173 -0.31 10.48 -9.49
N ILE A 174 -0.38 11.20 -8.37
CA ILE A 174 0.69 11.15 -7.35
C ILE A 174 0.66 9.83 -6.58
N VAL A 175 -0.53 9.25 -6.40
CA VAL A 175 -0.74 7.95 -5.74
C VAL A 175 -0.25 6.80 -6.62
N ILE A 176 -0.52 6.90 -7.93
CA ILE A 176 -0.03 5.95 -8.92
C ILE A 176 1.49 6.01 -8.97
N LEU A 177 2.08 7.22 -9.01
CA LEU A 177 3.52 7.40 -8.99
C LEU A 177 4.16 6.86 -7.70
N SER A 178 3.55 7.05 -6.53
CA SER A 178 4.12 6.52 -5.28
C SER A 178 4.12 4.98 -5.26
N HIS A 179 3.01 4.33 -5.66
CA HIS A 179 2.95 2.86 -5.68
C HIS A 179 3.81 2.26 -6.81
N ALA A 180 3.86 2.91 -7.97
CA ALA A 180 4.68 2.47 -9.09
C ALA A 180 6.19 2.53 -8.80
N MET A 181 6.64 3.36 -7.85
CA MET A 181 8.05 3.47 -7.44
C MET A 181 8.48 2.40 -6.44
N ILE A 182 7.56 1.83 -5.65
CA ILE A 182 7.86 0.78 -4.65
C ILE A 182 8.26 -0.55 -5.34
N VAL A 183 7.65 -0.88 -6.47
CA VAL A 183 7.91 -2.13 -7.20
C VAL A 183 9.34 -2.17 -7.77
N PRO A 184 9.85 -1.14 -8.49
CA PRO A 184 11.25 -1.07 -8.90
C PRO A 184 12.22 -1.11 -7.72
N LEU A 185 11.90 -0.42 -6.62
CA LEU A 185 12.71 -0.37 -5.40
C LEU A 185 12.92 -1.75 -4.77
N THR A 186 11.83 -2.52 -4.68
CA THR A 186 11.86 -3.89 -4.16
C THR A 186 12.57 -4.84 -5.12
N ILE A 187 12.37 -4.70 -6.43
CA ILE A 187 13.08 -5.50 -7.43
C ILE A 187 14.59 -5.21 -7.43
N PHE A 188 15.01 -3.95 -7.37
CA PHE A 188 16.43 -3.57 -7.37
C PHE A 188 17.17 -4.04 -6.12
N THR A 189 16.54 -3.91 -4.94
CA THR A 189 17.11 -4.42 -3.69
C THR A 189 17.23 -5.94 -3.72
N PHE A 190 16.23 -6.65 -4.28
CA PHE A 190 16.28 -8.11 -4.41
C PHE A 190 17.36 -8.57 -5.41
N LEU A 191 17.47 -7.94 -6.58
CA LEU A 191 18.47 -8.29 -7.59
C LEU A 191 19.91 -8.00 -7.14
N GLY A 192 20.10 -7.01 -6.25
CA GLY A 192 21.40 -6.75 -5.62
C GLY A 192 21.83 -7.80 -4.59
N PHE A 193 20.89 -8.61 -4.09
CA PHE A 193 21.15 -9.71 -3.15
C PHE A 193 21.47 -11.05 -3.84
N VAL A 194 21.02 -11.25 -5.08
CA VAL A 194 21.17 -12.51 -5.83
C VAL A 194 22.45 -12.49 -6.69
N LYS A 195 23.53 -11.92 -6.18
CA LYS A 195 24.86 -11.98 -6.81
C LYS A 195 25.87 -12.60 -5.87
#